data_AF-A0A5B9GF78-F1
#
_entry.id   AF-A0A5B9GF78-F1
#
_cell.length_a   1.000
_cell.length_b   1.000
_cell.length_c   1.000
_cell.angle_alpha   90.00
_cell.angle_beta   90.00
_cell.angle_gamma   90.00
#
_symmetry.space_group_name_H-M   'P 1'
#
loop_
_entity.id
_entity.type
_entity.pdbx_description
1 polymer ?
#
loop_
_entity_poly.entity_id
_entity_poly.type
_entity_poly.pdbx_seq_one_letter_code
_entity_poly.pdbx_strand_id
1 'polypeptide(L)'
;MIPHAKMRELAKRYEGRTDLVRLWDVGENYKLHEITIFQELVAAAFCVHTSPDCLYPANRESNVASLHEAARDFSPPPASDELAGFLLEATPIFDLHTAFCAFDDLACHAPAAANRSLSIATALTRFRLYLEADARARKTLKWLEALPWSRLFDQAMQMDGATVALLGERAFFGDDCEIIAIPWEDLPHAAA
;
A
#
# COMPACT_ATOMS: atom_id res chain seq x y z
N MET A 1 -5.48 18.39 -9.55
CA MET A 1 -5.71 17.88 -8.18
C MET A 1 -6.04 19.01 -7.23
N ILE A 2 -6.99 18.79 -6.31
CA ILE A 2 -7.49 19.79 -5.35
C ILE A 2 -6.34 20.25 -4.42
N PRO A 3 -6.13 21.56 -4.22
CA PRO A 3 -5.13 22.05 -3.27
C PRO A 3 -5.47 21.70 -1.81
N HIS A 4 -4.46 21.48 -0.96
CA HIS A 4 -4.64 21.14 0.48
C HIS A 4 -5.60 22.06 1.25
N ALA A 5 -5.51 23.38 1.04
CA ALA A 5 -6.41 24.33 1.68
C ALA A 5 -7.88 24.06 1.33
N LYS A 6 -8.16 23.75 0.06
CA LYS A 6 -9.49 23.42 -0.44
C LYS A 6 -9.93 22.02 -0.01
N MET A 7 -9.01 21.07 0.15
CA MET A 7 -9.32 19.75 0.75
C MET A 7 -9.80 19.92 2.20
N ARG A 8 -9.15 20.78 3.01
CA ARG A 8 -9.62 21.08 4.39
C ARG A 8 -10.99 21.74 4.42
N GLU A 9 -11.27 22.63 3.46
CA GLU A 9 -12.61 23.22 3.33
C GLU A 9 -13.67 22.17 2.98
N LEU A 10 -13.36 21.23 2.09
CA LEU A 10 -14.24 20.10 1.76
C LEU A 10 -14.44 19.17 2.97
N ALA A 11 -13.38 18.82 3.69
CA ALA A 11 -13.48 18.01 4.91
C ALA A 11 -14.40 18.66 5.94
N LYS A 12 -14.20 19.95 6.23
CA LYS A 12 -15.08 20.70 7.12
C LYS A 12 -16.52 20.82 6.60
N ARG A 13 -16.71 20.97 5.29
CA ARG A 13 -18.05 21.07 4.68
C ARG A 13 -18.85 19.78 4.87
N TYR A 14 -18.19 18.63 4.86
CA TYR A 14 -18.85 17.33 5.00
C TYR A 14 -18.71 16.69 6.38
N GLU A 15 -18.18 17.44 7.36
CA GLU A 15 -18.06 17.01 8.74
C GLU A 15 -19.42 16.56 9.30
N GLY A 16 -19.46 15.36 9.90
CA GLY A 16 -20.67 14.78 10.49
C GLY A 16 -21.67 14.16 9.50
N ARG A 17 -21.42 14.18 8.18
CA ARG A 17 -22.23 13.42 7.22
C ARG A 17 -21.88 11.93 7.27
N THR A 18 -22.90 11.08 7.36
CA THR A 18 -22.76 9.62 7.43
C THR A 18 -23.03 8.92 6.10
N ASP A 19 -23.44 9.66 5.07
CA ASP A 19 -23.84 9.15 3.76
C ASP A 19 -22.74 9.31 2.70
N LEU A 20 -21.56 9.78 3.10
CA LEU A 20 -20.41 9.92 2.21
C LEU A 20 -19.83 8.54 1.86
N VAL A 21 -19.42 8.40 0.61
CA VAL A 21 -18.72 7.19 0.14
C VAL A 21 -17.24 7.31 0.48
N ARG A 22 -16.78 6.49 1.42
CA ARG A 22 -15.35 6.31 1.71
C ARG A 22 -14.73 5.40 0.66
N LEU A 23 -13.77 5.93 -0.08
CA LEU A 23 -12.98 5.18 -1.05
C LEU A 23 -11.83 4.45 -0.36
N TRP A 24 -11.28 5.01 0.73
CA TRP A 24 -10.24 4.41 1.55
C TRP A 24 -10.36 4.88 3.00
N ASP A 25 -10.07 4.01 3.97
CA ASP A 25 -10.16 4.28 5.42
C ASP A 25 -8.79 3.99 6.07
N VAL A 26 -8.34 4.87 6.97
CA VAL A 26 -7.01 4.83 7.62
C VAL A 26 -7.12 4.95 9.14
N GLY A 27 -8.33 4.89 9.72
CA GLY A 27 -8.57 5.06 11.17
C GLY A 27 -8.09 3.87 12.04
N GLU A 28 -8.71 3.63 13.20
CA GLU A 28 -8.35 2.52 14.13
C GLU A 28 -8.29 1.13 13.46
N ASN A 29 -8.88 0.99 12.26
CA ASN A 29 -8.87 -0.19 11.42
C ASN A 29 -7.69 -0.28 10.42
N TYR A 30 -6.74 0.66 10.43
CA TYR A 30 -5.55 0.65 9.56
C TYR A 30 -4.75 -0.66 9.68
N LYS A 31 -4.74 -1.26 10.89
CA LYS A 31 -4.15 -2.59 11.16
C LYS A 31 -5.06 -3.78 10.81
N LEU A 32 -6.33 -3.55 10.49
CA LEU A 32 -7.25 -4.60 9.99
C LEU A 32 -7.10 -4.84 8.49
N HIS A 33 -6.43 -3.93 7.77
CA HIS A 33 -6.14 -4.10 6.36
C HIS A 33 -4.85 -4.90 6.19
N GLU A 34 -4.97 -6.09 5.60
CA GLU A 34 -3.84 -6.96 5.31
C GLU A 34 -2.80 -6.26 4.41
N ILE A 35 -3.24 -5.36 3.52
CA ILE A 35 -2.33 -4.61 2.67
C ILE A 35 -1.40 -3.68 3.47
N THR A 36 -1.84 -3.19 4.62
CA THR A 36 -1.02 -2.40 5.53
C THR A 36 0.05 -3.27 6.17
N ILE A 37 -0.32 -4.45 6.66
CA ILE A 37 0.64 -5.43 7.22
C ILE A 37 1.63 -5.85 6.12
N PHE A 38 1.13 -6.03 4.90
CA PHE A 38 1.97 -6.33 3.74
C PHE A 38 2.93 -5.19 3.39
N GLN A 39 2.49 -3.93 3.49
CA GLN A 39 3.33 -2.75 3.30
C GLN A 39 4.47 -2.72 4.33
N GLU A 40 4.20 -3.00 5.61
CA GLU A 40 5.23 -3.12 6.64
C GLU A 40 6.24 -4.22 6.32
N LEU A 41 5.76 -5.38 5.85
CA LEU A 41 6.62 -6.48 5.41
C LEU A 41 7.50 -6.10 4.21
N VAL A 42 6.93 -5.40 3.21
CA VAL A 42 7.67 -4.88 2.06
C VAL A 42 8.72 -3.86 2.49
N ALA A 43 8.39 -2.96 3.42
CA ALA A 43 9.33 -1.98 3.97
C ALA A 43 10.49 -2.66 4.73
N ALA A 44 10.20 -3.69 5.52
CA ALA A 44 11.22 -4.50 6.18
C ALA A 44 12.14 -5.19 5.15
N ALA A 45 11.57 -5.78 4.09
CA ALA A 45 12.34 -6.38 3.01
C ALA A 45 13.20 -5.35 2.25
N PHE A 46 12.66 -4.17 1.98
CA PHE A 46 13.38 -3.07 1.36
C PHE A 46 14.57 -2.64 2.21
N CYS A 47 14.38 -2.43 3.52
CA CYS A 47 15.45 -2.12 4.46
C CYS A 47 16.56 -3.18 4.44
N VAL A 48 16.21 -4.46 4.40
CA VAL A 48 17.20 -5.54 4.26
C VAL A 48 17.98 -5.40 2.95
N HIS A 49 17.33 -5.22 1.81
CA HIS A 49 18.01 -5.07 0.51
C HIS A 49 18.90 -3.83 0.42
N THR A 50 18.53 -2.74 1.08
CA THR A 50 19.30 -1.48 1.09
C THR A 50 20.37 -1.41 2.17
N SER A 51 20.35 -2.32 3.15
CA SER A 51 21.32 -2.31 4.24
C SER A 51 22.71 -2.67 3.71
N PRO A 52 23.76 -1.87 3.96
CA PRO A 52 25.13 -2.21 3.57
C PRO A 52 25.62 -3.52 4.19
N ASP A 53 24.99 -3.93 5.29
CA ASP A 53 25.32 -5.12 6.06
C ASP A 53 24.58 -6.39 5.60
N CYS A 54 23.70 -6.30 4.58
CA CYS A 54 22.86 -7.40 4.12
C CYS A 54 23.64 -8.54 3.44
N LEU A 55 24.82 -8.23 2.90
CA LEU A 55 25.71 -9.18 2.23
C LEU A 55 26.51 -10.06 3.19
N TYR A 56 26.49 -9.74 4.49
CA TYR A 56 27.19 -10.53 5.50
C TYR A 56 26.32 -11.69 5.99
N PRO A 57 26.79 -12.95 5.87
CA PRO A 57 26.06 -14.13 6.34
C PRO A 57 25.69 -14.07 7.84
N ALA A 58 26.49 -13.35 8.64
CA ALA A 58 26.27 -13.15 10.06
C ALA A 58 24.96 -12.40 10.39
N ASN A 59 24.41 -11.63 9.45
CA ASN A 59 23.20 -10.82 9.67
C ASN A 59 21.93 -11.51 9.18
N ARG A 60 22.03 -12.74 8.65
CA ARG A 60 20.89 -13.46 8.09
C ARG A 60 19.79 -13.71 9.12
N GLU A 61 20.16 -14.04 10.36
CA GLU A 61 19.18 -14.24 11.44
C GLU A 61 18.47 -12.93 11.82
N SER A 62 19.22 -11.82 11.89
CA SER A 62 18.67 -10.48 12.16
C SER A 62 17.72 -10.02 11.05
N ASN A 63 18.11 -10.20 9.79
CA ASN A 63 17.29 -9.84 8.63
C ASN A 63 15.98 -10.63 8.59
N VAL A 64 16.04 -11.93 8.89
CA VAL A 64 14.85 -12.79 8.96
C VAL A 64 13.97 -12.42 10.16
N ALA A 65 14.56 -12.05 11.30
CA ALA A 65 13.81 -11.59 12.47
C ALA A 65 13.00 -10.32 12.19
N SER A 66 13.56 -9.35 11.46
CA SER A 66 12.84 -8.13 11.05
C SER A 66 11.65 -8.42 10.15
N LEU A 67 11.77 -9.39 9.23
CA LEU A 67 10.64 -9.81 8.39
C LEU A 67 9.56 -10.52 9.20
N HIS A 68 9.95 -11.36 10.17
CA HIS A 68 9.00 -12.00 11.08
C HIS A 68 8.23 -10.99 11.92
N GLU A 69 8.92 -9.98 12.44
CA GLU A 69 8.27 -8.93 13.22
C GLU A 69 7.23 -8.16 12.39
N ALA A 70 7.56 -7.83 11.13
CA ALA A 70 6.62 -7.17 10.23
C ALA A 70 5.45 -8.08 9.77
N ALA A 71 5.68 -9.40 9.72
CA ALA A 71 4.67 -10.36 9.31
C ALA A 71 3.86 -10.96 10.47
N ARG A 72 4.11 -10.55 11.72
CA ARG A 72 3.56 -11.19 12.92
C ARG A 72 2.03 -11.17 13.00
N ASP A 73 1.42 -10.17 12.37
CA ASP A 73 -0.03 -9.93 12.40
C ASP A 73 -0.77 -10.70 11.29
N PHE A 74 -0.07 -11.42 10.41
CA PHE A 74 -0.69 -12.39 9.51
C PHE A 74 -1.17 -13.64 10.26
N SER A 75 -2.31 -14.17 9.85
CA SER A 75 -2.85 -15.43 10.37
C SER A 75 -3.11 -16.42 9.23
N PRO A 76 -2.32 -17.50 9.08
CA PRO A 76 -1.21 -17.88 9.96
C PRO A 76 0.06 -17.03 9.75
N PRO A 77 0.89 -16.85 10.79
CA PRO A 77 2.17 -16.18 10.66
C PRO A 77 3.12 -17.04 9.79
N PRO A 78 3.96 -16.43 8.94
CA PRO A 78 4.85 -17.17 8.06
C PRO A 78 5.97 -17.89 8.83
N ALA A 79 6.45 -18.99 8.29
CA ALA A 79 7.74 -19.58 8.63
C ALA A 79 8.91 -18.85 7.93
N SER A 80 10.13 -19.01 8.45
CA SER A 80 11.32 -18.33 7.89
C SER A 80 11.59 -18.63 6.41
N ASP A 81 11.27 -19.83 5.96
CA ASP A 81 11.41 -20.26 4.57
C ASP A 81 10.27 -19.76 3.66
N GLU A 82 9.14 -19.37 4.23
CA GLU A 82 8.03 -18.68 3.56
C GLU A 82 8.33 -17.19 3.36
N LEU A 83 9.25 -16.60 4.13
CA LEU A 83 9.73 -15.23 3.94
C LEU A 83 10.88 -15.12 2.92
N ALA A 84 11.48 -16.24 2.52
CA ALA A 84 12.69 -16.24 1.70
C ALA A 84 12.50 -15.54 0.34
N GLY A 85 11.32 -15.63 -0.27
CA GLY A 85 11.00 -15.00 -1.56
C GLY A 85 11.14 -13.47 -1.57
N PHE A 86 10.95 -12.81 -0.43
CA PHE A 86 11.16 -11.36 -0.29
C PHE A 86 12.63 -10.96 -0.35
N LEU A 87 13.53 -11.90 -0.09
CA LEU A 87 14.98 -11.66 -0.02
C LEU A 87 15.73 -12.12 -1.27
N LEU A 88 15.05 -12.75 -2.22
CA LEU A 88 15.69 -13.34 -3.40
C LEU A 88 16.18 -12.28 -4.41
N GLU A 89 15.36 -11.27 -4.69
CA GLU A 89 15.67 -10.20 -5.65
C GLU A 89 15.16 -8.85 -5.12
N ALA A 90 15.95 -7.80 -5.30
CA ALA A 90 15.63 -6.47 -4.80
C ALA A 90 14.58 -5.74 -5.65
N THR A 91 14.64 -5.89 -6.98
CA THR A 91 13.81 -5.09 -7.91
C THR A 91 12.30 -5.18 -7.63
N PRO A 92 11.69 -6.37 -7.45
CA PRO A 92 10.26 -6.45 -7.16
C PRO A 92 9.86 -5.80 -5.83
N ILE A 93 10.75 -5.86 -4.83
CA ILE A 93 10.55 -5.20 -3.53
C ILE A 93 10.66 -3.68 -3.66
N PHE A 94 11.60 -3.19 -4.47
CA PHE A 94 11.77 -1.76 -4.71
C PHE A 94 10.56 -1.17 -5.44
N ASP A 95 10.04 -1.87 -6.46
CA ASP A 95 8.83 -1.48 -7.18
C ASP A 95 7.64 -1.38 -6.22
N LEU A 96 7.42 -2.40 -5.38
CA LEU A 96 6.35 -2.40 -4.37
C LEU A 96 6.51 -1.28 -3.36
N HIS A 97 7.69 -1.15 -2.75
CA HIS A 97 7.98 -0.12 -1.76
C HIS A 97 7.77 1.28 -2.33
N THR A 98 8.24 1.52 -3.55
CA THR A 98 8.07 2.82 -4.22
C THR A 98 6.58 3.13 -4.48
N ALA A 99 5.78 2.12 -4.85
CA ALA A 99 4.34 2.30 -5.04
C ALA A 99 3.61 2.66 -3.73
N PHE A 100 3.95 1.99 -2.62
CA PHE A 100 3.43 2.34 -1.29
C PHE A 100 3.83 3.75 -0.87
N CYS A 101 5.12 4.11 -0.98
CA CYS A 101 5.59 5.46 -0.66
C CYS A 101 4.92 6.53 -1.52
N ALA A 102 4.65 6.25 -2.80
CA ALA A 102 3.95 7.20 -3.67
C ALA A 102 2.51 7.46 -3.21
N PHE A 103 1.83 6.46 -2.65
CA PHE A 103 0.51 6.62 -2.05
C PHE A 103 0.59 7.47 -0.77
N ASP A 104 1.51 7.15 0.14
CA ASP A 104 1.70 7.91 1.39
C ASP A 104 2.12 9.37 1.15
N ASP A 105 2.99 9.59 0.14
CA ASP A 105 3.40 10.92 -0.32
C ASP A 105 2.20 11.72 -0.84
N LEU A 106 1.22 11.05 -1.48
CA LEU A 106 0.01 11.73 -1.95
C LEU A 106 -0.83 12.24 -0.78
N ALA A 107 -0.94 11.47 0.29
CA ALA A 107 -1.62 11.86 1.53
C ALA A 107 -0.94 13.05 2.21
N CYS A 108 0.40 13.01 2.32
CA CYS A 108 1.14 14.03 3.03
C CYS A 108 1.40 15.31 2.20
N HIS A 109 1.63 15.17 0.90
CA HIS A 109 2.27 16.19 0.07
C HIS A 109 1.50 16.56 -1.20
N ALA A 110 0.20 16.26 -1.27
CA ALA A 110 -0.68 16.83 -2.28
C ALA A 110 -0.55 18.39 -2.34
N PRO A 111 -0.45 19.05 -3.51
CA PRO A 111 -0.45 18.49 -4.85
C PRO A 111 0.92 18.11 -5.44
N ALA A 112 2.02 18.36 -4.73
CA ALA A 112 3.37 18.15 -5.25
C ALA A 112 3.69 16.70 -5.63
N ALA A 113 3.01 15.73 -5.01
CA ALA A 113 3.18 14.30 -5.27
C ALA A 113 2.36 13.74 -6.45
N ALA A 114 1.48 14.53 -7.08
CA ALA A 114 0.54 14.02 -8.08
C ALA A 114 1.20 13.28 -9.26
N ASN A 115 2.35 13.78 -9.74
CA ASN A 115 3.06 13.21 -10.88
C ASN A 115 3.88 11.96 -10.54
N ARG A 116 3.90 11.54 -9.27
CA ARG A 116 4.67 10.39 -8.77
C ARG A 116 3.79 9.18 -8.44
N SER A 117 2.48 9.29 -8.68
CA SER A 117 1.55 8.18 -8.42
C SER A 117 1.93 6.94 -9.23
N LEU A 118 1.97 5.80 -8.54
CA LEU A 118 2.23 4.48 -9.11
C LEU A 118 1.16 3.52 -8.63
N SER A 119 0.78 2.56 -9.48
CA SER A 119 -0.24 1.56 -9.15
C SER A 119 0.34 0.46 -8.25
N ILE A 120 -0.22 0.32 -7.06
CA ILE A 120 0.12 -0.74 -6.10
C ILE A 120 -0.32 -2.09 -6.65
N ALA A 121 -1.51 -2.18 -7.25
CA ALA A 121 -2.01 -3.44 -7.82
C ALA A 121 -1.12 -3.94 -8.97
N THR A 122 -0.58 -3.03 -9.79
CA THR A 122 0.39 -3.36 -10.84
C THR A 122 1.69 -3.90 -10.24
N ALA A 123 2.23 -3.26 -9.20
CA ALA A 123 3.43 -3.70 -8.51
C ALA A 123 3.23 -5.08 -7.84
N LEU A 124 2.09 -5.32 -7.19
CA LEU A 124 1.72 -6.62 -6.62
C LEU A 124 1.61 -7.72 -7.69
N THR A 125 1.03 -7.41 -8.84
CA THR A 125 0.94 -8.35 -9.96
C THR A 125 2.34 -8.76 -10.43
N ARG A 126 3.25 -7.78 -10.60
CA ARG A 126 4.64 -8.05 -10.99
C ARG A 126 5.39 -8.88 -9.94
N PHE A 127 5.19 -8.56 -8.66
CA PHE A 127 5.78 -9.34 -7.58
C PHE A 127 5.30 -10.80 -7.59
N ARG A 128 4.00 -11.03 -7.78
CA ARG A 128 3.47 -12.39 -7.92
C ARG A 128 4.07 -13.14 -9.10
N LEU A 129 4.11 -12.52 -10.28
CA LEU A 129 4.72 -13.13 -11.48
C LEU A 129 6.18 -13.50 -11.25
N TYR A 130 6.90 -12.68 -10.49
CA TYR A 130 8.27 -12.98 -10.08
C TYR A 130 8.34 -14.23 -9.18
N LEU A 131 7.48 -14.32 -8.16
CA LEU A 131 7.44 -15.50 -7.28
C LEU A 131 7.04 -16.78 -8.04
N GLU A 132 6.16 -16.68 -9.04
CA GLU A 132 5.75 -17.80 -9.90
C GLU A 132 6.90 -18.28 -10.79
N ALA A 133 7.78 -17.37 -11.24
CA ALA A 133 8.90 -17.69 -12.12
C ALA A 133 10.10 -18.32 -11.40
N ASP A 134 10.31 -18.06 -10.10
CA ASP A 134 11.44 -18.58 -9.34
C ASP A 134 11.05 -19.78 -8.46
N ALA A 135 11.59 -20.97 -8.76
CA ALA A 135 11.34 -22.18 -7.98
C ALA A 135 11.74 -22.06 -6.49
N ARG A 136 12.71 -21.18 -6.16
CA ARG A 136 13.15 -20.90 -4.78
C ARG A 136 12.08 -20.13 -3.99
N ALA A 137 11.21 -19.39 -4.67
CA ALA A 137 10.12 -18.61 -4.07
C ALA A 137 8.85 -19.41 -3.79
N ARG A 138 8.82 -20.72 -4.14
CA ARG A 138 7.61 -21.54 -4.07
C ARG A 138 6.94 -21.57 -2.70
N LYS A 139 7.70 -21.55 -1.61
CA LYS A 139 7.14 -21.54 -0.24
C LYS A 139 6.48 -20.20 0.07
N THR A 140 7.14 -19.10 -0.31
CA THR A 140 6.57 -17.75 -0.23
C THR A 140 5.29 -17.61 -1.03
N LEU A 141 5.28 -18.08 -2.29
CA LEU A 141 4.08 -18.06 -3.12
C LEU A 141 2.95 -18.84 -2.47
N LYS A 142 3.21 -20.06 -1.99
CA LYS A 142 2.19 -20.88 -1.32
C LYS A 142 1.64 -20.24 -0.05
N TRP A 143 2.50 -19.63 0.75
CA TRP A 143 2.06 -18.91 1.95
C TRP A 143 1.18 -17.72 1.57
N LEU A 144 1.60 -16.91 0.59
CA LEU A 144 0.80 -15.79 0.09
C LEU A 144 -0.52 -16.24 -0.52
N GLU A 145 -0.57 -17.37 -1.22
CA GLU A 145 -1.80 -17.98 -1.75
C GLU A 145 -2.73 -18.53 -0.66
N ALA A 146 -2.17 -18.93 0.49
CA ALA A 146 -2.92 -19.38 1.66
C ALA A 146 -3.44 -18.21 2.50
N LEU A 147 -2.75 -17.06 2.45
CA LEU A 147 -3.31 -15.78 2.83
C LEU A 147 -4.40 -15.38 1.84
N PRO A 148 -5.31 -14.47 2.22
CA PRO A 148 -6.28 -13.90 1.29
C PRO A 148 -5.60 -12.92 0.31
N TRP A 149 -4.72 -13.43 -0.57
CA TRP A 149 -4.07 -12.67 -1.64
C TRP A 149 -5.09 -11.91 -2.51
N SER A 150 -6.26 -12.49 -2.74
CA SER A 150 -7.37 -11.81 -3.40
C SER A 150 -7.76 -10.54 -2.65
N ARG A 151 -7.81 -10.57 -1.32
CA ARG A 151 -8.12 -9.41 -0.48
C ARG A 151 -6.99 -8.38 -0.48
N LEU A 152 -5.72 -8.82 -0.46
CA LEU A 152 -4.58 -7.91 -0.68
C LEU A 152 -4.70 -7.19 -2.02
N PHE A 153 -5.02 -7.94 -3.08
CA PHE A 153 -5.17 -7.38 -4.42
C PHE A 153 -6.39 -6.45 -4.52
N ASP A 154 -7.52 -6.82 -3.94
CA ASP A 154 -8.74 -5.99 -3.89
C ASP A 154 -8.49 -4.68 -3.13
N GLN A 155 -7.75 -4.74 -2.01
CA GLN A 155 -7.34 -3.56 -1.25
C GLN A 155 -6.37 -2.68 -2.05
N ALA A 156 -5.43 -3.25 -2.79
CA ALA A 156 -4.54 -2.50 -3.68
C ALA A 156 -5.31 -1.80 -4.79
N MET A 157 -6.28 -2.49 -5.40
CA MET A 157 -7.16 -1.92 -6.41
C MET A 157 -8.02 -0.79 -5.82
N GLN A 158 -8.45 -0.92 -4.57
CA GLN A 158 -9.18 0.11 -3.85
C GLN A 158 -8.30 1.35 -3.60
N MET A 159 -7.06 1.18 -3.14
CA MET A 159 -6.09 2.27 -2.97
C MET A 159 -5.81 2.97 -4.30
N ASP A 160 -5.53 2.21 -5.37
CA ASP A 160 -5.30 2.74 -6.71
C ASP A 160 -6.52 3.53 -7.22
N GLY A 161 -7.73 3.01 -7.01
CA GLY A 161 -8.98 3.69 -7.34
C GLY A 161 -9.19 5.00 -6.57
N ALA A 162 -8.89 4.99 -5.28
CA ALA A 162 -8.94 6.19 -4.43
C ALA A 162 -7.93 7.25 -4.88
N THR A 163 -6.71 6.83 -5.24
CA THR A 163 -5.69 7.71 -5.84
C THR A 163 -6.17 8.32 -7.15
N VAL A 164 -6.73 7.54 -8.07
CA VAL A 164 -7.29 8.06 -9.33
C VAL A 164 -8.41 9.07 -9.08
N ALA A 165 -9.27 8.82 -8.10
CA ALA A 165 -10.32 9.76 -7.72
C ALA A 165 -9.77 11.08 -7.16
N LEU A 166 -8.74 11.03 -6.31
CA LEU A 166 -8.04 12.22 -5.80
C LEU A 166 -7.40 13.04 -6.93
N LEU A 167 -6.63 12.38 -7.79
CA LEU A 167 -5.94 13.02 -8.91
C LEU A 167 -6.94 13.68 -9.87
N GLY A 168 -8.08 13.03 -10.10
CA GLY A 168 -9.18 13.51 -10.93
C GLY A 168 -10.12 14.51 -10.24
N GLU A 169 -9.76 15.04 -9.06
CA GLU A 169 -10.56 16.02 -8.31
C GLU A 169 -11.99 15.56 -7.96
N ARG A 170 -12.16 14.24 -7.82
CA ARG A 170 -13.43 13.58 -7.47
C ARG A 170 -13.45 13.07 -6.03
N ALA A 171 -12.35 13.23 -5.31
CA ALA A 171 -12.22 12.86 -3.91
C ALA A 171 -11.33 13.87 -3.18
N PHE A 172 -11.36 13.84 -1.85
CA PHE A 172 -10.52 14.64 -0.97
C PHE A 172 -10.08 13.81 0.25
N PHE A 173 -9.04 14.28 0.95
CA PHE A 173 -8.61 13.70 2.22
C PHE A 173 -9.49 14.20 3.37
N GLY A 174 -10.05 13.28 4.16
CA GLY A 174 -10.67 13.55 5.46
C GLY A 174 -9.62 13.75 6.57
N ASP A 175 -10.09 13.90 7.81
CA ASP A 175 -9.23 14.24 8.95
C ASP A 175 -8.30 13.09 9.40
N ASP A 176 -8.73 11.84 9.24
CA ASP A 176 -7.96 10.64 9.59
C ASP A 176 -7.29 9.98 8.37
N CYS A 177 -6.80 10.79 7.42
CA CYS A 177 -6.24 10.33 6.14
C CYS A 177 -7.22 9.51 5.26
N GLU A 178 -8.49 9.39 5.65
CA GLU A 178 -9.56 8.78 4.85
C GLU A 178 -9.63 9.46 3.46
N ILE A 179 -9.92 8.69 2.42
CA ILE A 179 -10.18 9.25 1.09
C ILE A 179 -11.67 9.18 0.85
N ILE A 180 -12.30 10.34 0.74
CA ILE A 180 -13.76 10.47 0.65
C ILE A 180 -14.14 10.99 -0.73
N ALA A 181 -15.09 10.32 -1.39
CA ALA A 181 -15.63 10.77 -2.66
C ALA A 181 -16.43 12.06 -2.49
N ILE A 182 -16.27 12.99 -3.42
CA ILE A 182 -17.12 14.19 -3.48
C ILE A 182 -18.48 13.77 -4.06
N PRO A 183 -19.60 14.08 -3.38
CA PRO A 183 -20.94 13.81 -3.91
C PRO A 183 -21.14 14.39 -5.30
N TRP A 184 -21.86 13.67 -6.16
CA TRP A 184 -22.01 14.03 -7.57
C TRP A 184 -22.59 15.44 -7.76
N GLU A 185 -23.56 15.82 -6.92
CA GLU A 185 -24.18 17.14 -6.89
C GLU A 185 -23.21 18.29 -6.62
N ASP A 186 -22.08 18.00 -5.95
CA ASP A 186 -21.08 18.98 -5.53
C ASP A 186 -19.81 18.95 -6.40
N LEU A 187 -19.73 18.02 -7.36
CA LEU A 187 -18.68 18.06 -8.36
C LEU A 187 -18.85 19.30 -9.23
N PRO A 188 -17.77 20.04 -9.53
CA PRO A 188 -17.83 21.11 -10.51
C PRO A 188 -18.29 20.48 -11.82
N HIS A 189 -19.54 20.74 -12.21
CA HIS A 189 -20.02 20.37 -13.52
C HIS A 189 -19.13 21.14 -14.47
N ALA A 190 -18.23 20.45 -15.17
CA ALA A 190 -17.52 21.07 -16.27
C ALA A 190 -18.60 21.69 -17.16
N ALA A 191 -18.61 23.02 -17.26
CA ALA A 191 -19.41 23.70 -18.27
C ALA A 191 -18.98 23.07 -19.60
N ALA A 192 -19.89 22.29 -20.18
CA ALA A 192 -19.68 21.54 -21.40
C ALA A 192 -19.31 22.47 -22.57
#